data_AF-A0AAW1DLF1-F1
#
_entry.id   AF-A0AAW1DLF1-F1
#
_cell.length_a   1.000
_cell.length_b   1.000
_cell.length_c   1.000
_cell.angle_alpha   90.00
_cell.angle_beta   90.00
_cell.angle_gamma   90.00
#
_symmetry.space_group_name_H-M   'P 1'
#
loop_
_entity.id
_entity.type
_entity.pdbx_description
1 polymer ?
#
loop_
_entity_poly.entity_id
_entity_poly.type
_entity_poly.pdbx_seq_one_letter_code
_entity_poly.pdbx_strand_id
1 'polypeptide(L)'
;MVWRETISSTATLGFRIEGIKKSDGKSSKDFKTTRTQGQIKEAFKDFADGFPHAVVRIISNFYFYLQMIGSSLLFVHDQKNANVWLIDFAKTLELPKKINIDHASSWVVGNHEDGYLIGINNLINIFSELNAEMQQATVSTTLVVTAPTDIDNESTSIVQNSPQLSDQINNSHEVT
;
A
#
# COMPACT_ATOMS: atom_id res chain seq x y z
N MET A 1 8.48 -2.73 -28.73
CA MET A 1 7.73 -2.87 -30.00
C MET A 1 6.50 -2.01 -29.85
N VAL A 2 6.28 -1.09 -30.78
CA VAL A 2 5.26 -0.02 -30.69
C VAL A 2 3.87 -0.57 -30.30
N TRP A 3 3.44 -1.70 -30.88
CA TRP A 3 2.14 -2.29 -30.56
C TRP A 3 1.99 -2.70 -29.09
N ARG A 4 3.04 -3.27 -28.48
CA ARG A 4 2.98 -3.66 -27.06
C ARG A 4 2.93 -2.44 -26.15
N GLU A 5 3.59 -1.36 -26.55
CA GLU A 5 3.63 -0.12 -25.78
C GLU A 5 2.27 0.60 -25.79
N THR A 6 1.50 0.51 -26.88
CA THR A 6 0.19 1.17 -27.01
C THR A 6 -0.96 0.42 -26.32
N ILE A 7 -0.86 -0.89 -26.19
CA ILE A 7 -1.89 -1.70 -25.49
C ILE A 7 -1.66 -1.83 -23.99
N SER A 8 -0.46 -1.51 -23.50
CA SER A 8 -0.10 -1.47 -22.09
C SER A 8 0.01 -0.04 -21.57
N SER A 9 0.36 0.11 -20.30
CA SER A 9 0.58 1.43 -19.69
C SER A 9 1.88 2.11 -20.12
N THR A 10 2.74 1.49 -20.94
CA THR A 10 4.05 2.10 -21.28
C THR A 10 3.89 3.43 -22.01
N ALA A 11 3.01 3.51 -23.01
CA ALA A 11 2.82 4.76 -23.76
C ALA A 11 2.15 5.90 -22.95
N THR A 12 1.41 5.57 -21.90
CA THR A 12 0.63 6.56 -21.12
C THR A 12 1.24 6.90 -19.77
N LEU A 13 1.89 5.92 -19.12
CA LEU A 13 2.44 6.04 -17.77
C LEU A 13 3.95 5.87 -17.71
N GLY A 14 4.63 5.52 -18.81
CA GLY A 14 6.09 5.36 -18.85
C GLY A 14 6.61 4.04 -18.27
N PHE A 15 5.73 3.13 -17.83
CA PHE A 15 6.10 1.80 -17.35
C PHE A 15 4.98 0.78 -17.64
N ARG A 16 5.23 -0.50 -17.39
CA ARG A 16 4.20 -1.55 -17.37
C ARG A 16 4.59 -2.68 -16.41
N ILE A 17 3.60 -3.43 -15.96
CA ILE A 17 3.82 -4.64 -15.16
C ILE A 17 4.12 -5.80 -16.12
N GLU A 18 5.25 -6.49 -15.91
CA GLU A 18 5.60 -7.70 -16.66
C GLU A 18 5.03 -8.97 -16.01
N GLY A 19 4.93 -8.98 -14.68
CA GLY A 19 4.38 -10.09 -13.92
C GLY A 19 4.44 -9.86 -12.42
N ILE A 20 3.66 -10.66 -11.70
CA ILE A 20 3.60 -10.69 -10.24
C ILE A 20 3.72 -12.14 -9.80
N LYS A 21 4.47 -12.39 -8.73
CA LYS A 21 4.54 -13.68 -8.05
C LYS A 21 4.20 -13.49 -6.58
N LYS A 22 3.21 -14.23 -6.10
CA LYS A 22 2.74 -14.19 -4.72
C LYS A 22 3.43 -15.25 -3.86
N SER A 23 3.35 -15.07 -2.55
CA SER A 23 3.86 -16.00 -1.54
C SER A 23 3.17 -17.36 -1.58
N ASP A 24 1.90 -17.43 -2.01
CA ASP A 24 1.14 -18.67 -2.22
C ASP A 24 1.60 -19.48 -3.44
N GLY A 25 2.65 -19.04 -4.13
CA GLY A 25 3.22 -19.68 -5.31
C GLY A 25 2.51 -19.32 -6.62
N LYS A 26 1.37 -18.62 -6.58
CA LYS A 26 0.70 -18.16 -7.81
C LYS A 26 1.53 -17.09 -8.49
N SER A 27 1.62 -17.18 -9.80
CA SER A 27 2.24 -16.17 -10.64
C SER A 27 1.26 -15.73 -11.72
N SER A 28 1.13 -14.42 -11.87
CA SER A 28 0.38 -13.81 -12.97
C SER A 28 1.36 -13.14 -13.93
N LYS A 29 1.14 -13.37 -15.23
CA LYS A 29 1.83 -12.69 -16.33
C LYS A 29 0.85 -12.03 -17.30
N ASP A 30 -0.44 -12.03 -16.96
CA ASP A 30 -1.49 -11.51 -17.83
C ASP A 30 -1.70 -10.01 -17.63
N PHE A 31 -0.63 -9.25 -17.89
CA PHE A 31 -0.61 -7.79 -17.78
C PHE A 31 -0.42 -7.12 -19.14
N LYS A 32 -0.59 -7.86 -20.24
CA LYS A 32 -0.34 -7.37 -21.60
C LYS A 32 -1.20 -6.17 -21.97
N THR A 33 -2.42 -6.11 -21.44
CA THR A 33 -3.42 -5.07 -21.69
C THR A 33 -3.71 -4.20 -20.45
N THR A 34 -2.93 -4.36 -19.38
CA THR A 34 -3.01 -3.51 -18.19
C THR A 34 -2.47 -2.13 -18.56
N ARG A 35 -3.37 -1.15 -18.63
CA ARG A 35 -3.09 0.15 -19.24
C ARG A 35 -3.48 1.33 -18.37
N THR A 36 -4.63 1.27 -17.71
CA THR A 36 -5.13 2.42 -16.95
C THR A 36 -4.49 2.49 -15.57
N GLN A 37 -4.37 3.70 -15.01
CA GLN A 37 -3.89 3.90 -13.64
C GLN A 37 -4.69 3.08 -12.62
N GLY A 38 -6.02 2.97 -12.80
CA GLY A 38 -6.87 2.14 -11.96
C GLY A 38 -6.49 0.65 -11.98
N GLN A 39 -6.27 0.08 -13.17
CA GLN A 39 -5.85 -1.33 -13.29
C GLN A 39 -4.48 -1.57 -12.65
N ILE A 40 -3.56 -0.61 -12.80
CA ILE A 40 -2.23 -0.68 -12.16
C ILE A 40 -2.36 -0.59 -10.63
N LYS A 41 -3.19 0.33 -10.12
CA LYS A 41 -3.48 0.45 -8.69
C LYS A 41 -4.03 -0.85 -8.11
N GLU A 42 -5.00 -1.48 -8.77
CA GLU A 42 -5.54 -2.76 -8.31
C GLU A 42 -4.49 -3.87 -8.31
N ALA A 43 -3.62 -3.94 -9.32
CA ALA A 43 -2.51 -4.89 -9.31
C ALA A 43 -1.53 -4.66 -8.15
N PHE A 44 -1.25 -3.39 -7.79
CA PHE A 44 -0.40 -3.08 -6.63
C PHE A 44 -1.09 -3.30 -5.28
N LYS A 45 -2.41 -3.08 -5.19
CA LYS A 45 -3.20 -3.46 -4.01
C LYS A 45 -3.13 -4.97 -3.77
N ASP A 46 -3.39 -5.76 -4.81
CA ASP A 46 -3.31 -7.22 -4.76
C ASP A 46 -1.88 -7.72 -4.43
N PHE A 47 -0.86 -7.02 -4.94
CA PHE A 47 0.53 -7.31 -4.62
C PHE A 47 0.86 -7.06 -3.15
N ALA A 48 0.37 -5.96 -2.56
CA ALA A 48 0.65 -5.55 -1.18
C ALA A 48 -0.39 -6.05 -0.16
N ASP A 49 -1.33 -6.89 -0.57
CA ASP A 49 -2.43 -7.38 0.27
C ASP A 49 -1.89 -8.04 1.55
N GLY A 50 -2.46 -7.65 2.69
CA GLY A 50 -2.00 -8.06 4.02
C GLY A 50 -0.69 -7.44 4.51
N PHE A 51 0.01 -6.64 3.70
CA PHE A 51 1.34 -6.08 3.99
C PHE A 51 1.42 -4.58 3.71
N PRO A 52 0.67 -3.73 4.47
CA PRO A 52 0.60 -2.29 4.22
C PRO A 52 1.96 -1.58 4.34
N HIS A 53 2.88 -2.12 5.14
CA HIS A 53 4.26 -1.59 5.25
C HIS A 53 5.02 -1.66 3.93
N ALA A 54 4.66 -2.56 3.02
CA ALA A 54 5.35 -2.72 1.76
C ALA A 54 5.20 -1.47 0.89
N VAL A 55 3.99 -0.90 0.80
CA VAL A 55 3.68 0.34 0.06
C VAL A 55 4.56 1.49 0.57
N VAL A 56 4.58 1.71 1.89
CA VAL A 56 5.34 2.79 2.52
C VAL A 56 6.84 2.65 2.25
N ARG A 57 7.39 1.45 2.45
CA ARG A 57 8.81 1.18 2.23
C ARG A 57 9.20 1.32 0.77
N ILE A 58 8.36 0.88 -0.16
CA ILE A 58 8.57 1.05 -1.61
C ILE A 58 8.71 2.54 -1.95
N ILE A 59 7.81 3.39 -1.44
CA ILE A 59 7.89 4.86 -1.61
C ILE A 59 9.23 5.39 -1.10
N SER A 60 9.66 4.99 0.11
CA SER A 60 10.93 5.42 0.67
C SER A 60 12.15 4.99 -0.17
N ASN A 61 12.06 3.87 -0.88
CA ASN A 61 13.14 3.38 -1.74
C ASN A 61 13.24 4.15 -3.08
N PHE A 62 12.19 4.83 -3.54
CA PHE A 62 12.21 5.52 -4.84
C PHE A 62 13.19 6.71 -4.89
N TYR A 63 13.49 7.34 -3.76
CA TYR A 63 14.47 8.44 -3.69
C TYR A 63 15.88 8.04 -4.16
N PHE A 64 16.22 6.75 -4.15
CA PHE A 64 17.51 6.25 -4.63
C PHE A 64 17.57 6.05 -6.15
N TYR A 65 16.45 6.08 -6.86
CA TYR A 65 16.35 5.66 -8.26
C TYR A 65 16.29 6.77 -9.31
N LEU A 66 16.60 8.00 -8.91
CA LEU A 66 16.55 9.18 -9.79
C LEU A 66 17.66 9.27 -10.84
N GLN A 67 18.57 8.28 -10.95
CA GLN A 67 19.78 8.42 -11.78
C GLN A 67 20.14 7.19 -12.63
N MET A 68 19.23 6.23 -12.88
CA MET A 68 19.63 4.99 -13.54
C MET A 68 18.58 4.44 -14.53
N ILE A 69 19.05 4.00 -15.70
CA ILE A 69 18.29 3.94 -16.97
C ILE A 69 17.93 2.52 -17.42
N GLY A 70 16.74 2.38 -18.04
CA GLY A 70 16.49 1.40 -19.12
C GLY A 70 16.21 -0.05 -18.68
N SER A 71 15.93 -0.22 -17.39
CA SER A 71 15.84 -1.49 -16.67
C SER A 71 14.44 -1.76 -16.15
N SER A 72 14.19 -3.00 -15.73
CA SER A 72 13.00 -3.33 -14.95
C SER A 72 13.23 -2.96 -13.48
N LEU A 73 12.17 -2.58 -12.78
CA LEU A 73 12.16 -2.52 -11.32
C LEU A 73 11.61 -3.83 -10.76
N LEU A 74 12.40 -4.49 -9.92
CA LEU A 74 11.98 -5.68 -9.20
C LEU A 74 11.56 -5.29 -7.78
N PHE A 75 10.26 -5.41 -7.50
CA PHE A 75 9.69 -5.20 -6.18
C PHE A 75 9.63 -6.54 -5.46
N VAL A 76 10.20 -6.63 -4.26
CA VAL A 76 10.07 -7.80 -3.39
C VAL A 76 9.73 -7.32 -2.00
N HIS A 77 8.70 -7.94 -1.41
CA HIS A 77 8.39 -7.77 0.00
C HIS A 77 8.17 -9.11 0.66
N ASP A 78 8.31 -9.10 1.98
CA ASP A 78 7.93 -10.16 2.88
C ASP A 78 7.15 -9.54 4.05
N GLN A 79 6.90 -10.35 5.08
CA GLN A 79 6.13 -9.94 6.25
C GLN A 79 6.68 -8.69 6.97
N LYS A 80 7.96 -8.32 6.79
CA LYS A 80 8.64 -7.25 7.53
C LYS A 80 9.30 -6.22 6.63
N ASN A 81 9.77 -6.63 5.45
CA ASN A 81 10.62 -5.85 4.57
C ASN A 81 9.97 -5.65 3.22
N ALA A 82 10.33 -4.56 2.55
CA ALA A 82 10.06 -4.37 1.14
C ALA A 82 11.21 -3.57 0.54
N ASN A 83 11.66 -4.02 -0.63
CA ASN A 83 12.81 -3.49 -1.33
C ASN A 83 12.49 -3.44 -2.83
N VAL A 84 13.19 -2.54 -3.51
CA VAL A 84 13.12 -2.37 -4.96
C VAL A 84 14.55 -2.48 -5.47
N TRP A 85 14.77 -3.10 -6.63
CA TRP A 85 16.07 -3.14 -7.32
C TRP A 85 15.89 -2.88 -8.81
N LEU A 86 16.91 -2.32 -9.47
CA LEU A 86 16.97 -2.30 -10.92
C LEU A 86 17.61 -3.60 -11.42
N ILE A 87 17.01 -4.18 -12.45
CA ILE A 87 17.47 -5.42 -13.09
C ILE A 87 17.38 -5.30 -14.63
N ASP A 88 17.93 -6.27 -15.35
CA ASP A 88 17.82 -6.37 -16.82
C ASP A 88 18.46 -5.21 -17.61
N PHE A 89 19.72 -4.86 -17.29
CA PHE A 89 20.51 -3.86 -18.03
C PHE A 89 21.01 -4.31 -19.40
N ALA A 90 20.57 -5.47 -19.91
CA ALA A 90 21.04 -6.03 -21.17
C ALA A 90 20.75 -5.14 -22.39
N LYS A 91 19.84 -4.16 -22.25
CA LYS A 91 19.49 -3.18 -23.28
C LYS A 91 19.91 -1.75 -22.92
N THR A 92 20.58 -1.56 -21.79
CA THR A 92 21.14 -0.27 -21.40
C THR A 92 22.41 -0.07 -22.22
N LEU A 93 22.37 0.90 -23.14
CA LEU A 93 23.48 1.22 -24.02
C LEU A 93 24.09 2.55 -23.59
N GLU A 94 25.41 2.66 -23.73
CA GLU A 94 26.08 3.94 -23.57
C GLU A 94 25.62 4.92 -24.66
N LEU A 95 25.33 6.16 -24.26
CA LEU A 95 24.99 7.21 -25.20
C LEU A 95 26.23 7.63 -26.00
N PRO A 96 26.08 8.00 -27.28
CA PRO A 96 27.16 8.58 -28.06
C PRO A 96 27.77 9.80 -27.35
N LYS A 97 29.09 9.98 -27.50
CA LYS A 97 29.79 11.13 -26.93
C LYS A 97 29.12 12.43 -27.40
N LYS A 98 28.77 13.30 -26.45
CA LYS A 98 28.06 14.60 -26.61
C LYS A 98 26.53 14.56 -26.69
N ILE A 99 25.90 13.40 -26.54
CA ILE A 99 24.44 13.30 -26.36
C ILE A 99 24.15 13.21 -24.86
N ASN A 100 23.34 14.14 -24.37
CA ASN A 100 22.73 14.08 -23.03
C ASN A 100 21.23 14.01 -23.20
N ILE A 101 20.59 13.17 -22.39
CA ILE A 101 19.14 13.03 -22.29
C ILE A 101 18.71 13.36 -20.86
N ASP A 102 17.48 13.82 -20.68
CA ASP A 102 16.95 14.23 -19.38
C ASP A 102 16.12 13.13 -18.68
N HIS A 103 15.76 12.07 -19.41
CA HIS A 103 14.90 10.96 -18.97
C HIS A 103 13.46 11.36 -18.63
N ALA A 104 13.13 12.64 -18.68
CA ALA A 104 11.86 13.24 -18.31
C ALA A 104 11.03 13.63 -19.54
N SER A 105 11.68 13.74 -20.70
CA SER A 105 11.10 14.05 -21.99
C SER A 105 10.62 12.78 -22.69
N SER A 106 9.52 12.88 -23.44
CA SER A 106 9.02 11.77 -24.25
C SER A 106 9.98 11.42 -25.38
N TRP A 107 10.10 10.13 -25.70
CA TRP A 107 10.87 9.68 -26.86
C TRP A 107 10.26 10.20 -28.17
N VAL A 108 11.11 10.79 -29.00
CA VAL A 108 10.83 11.06 -30.41
C VAL A 108 12.00 10.61 -31.27
N VAL A 109 11.75 10.35 -32.55
CA VAL A 109 12.80 9.91 -33.47
C VAL A 109 13.95 10.92 -33.47
N GLY A 110 15.13 10.49 -33.02
CA GLY A 110 16.36 11.28 -33.01
C GLY A 110 16.71 11.98 -31.69
N ASN A 111 15.83 12.06 -30.68
CA ASN A 111 16.18 12.72 -29.41
C ASN A 111 16.88 11.80 -28.39
N HIS A 112 16.86 10.48 -28.61
CA HIS A 112 17.46 9.46 -27.72
C HIS A 112 16.83 9.35 -26.32
N GLU A 113 15.73 10.05 -26.04
CA GLU A 113 15.06 10.01 -24.74
C GLU A 113 14.45 8.63 -24.43
N ASP A 114 14.26 8.32 -23.16
CA ASP A 114 13.68 7.05 -22.73
C ASP A 114 12.39 7.20 -21.92
N GLY A 115 12.09 8.43 -21.45
CA GLY A 115 10.94 8.69 -20.59
C GLY A 115 10.97 7.94 -19.26
N TYR A 116 12.15 7.50 -18.79
CA TYR A 116 12.27 6.70 -17.58
C TYR A 116 11.72 7.42 -16.34
N LEU A 117 12.04 8.71 -16.17
CA LEU A 117 11.54 9.51 -15.05
C LEU A 117 10.04 9.76 -15.14
N ILE A 118 9.44 9.74 -16.33
CA ILE A 118 7.97 9.75 -16.48
C ILE A 118 7.39 8.51 -15.79
N GLY A 119 7.99 7.34 -16.03
CA GLY A 119 7.62 6.08 -15.38
C GLY A 119 7.74 6.12 -13.86
N ILE A 120 8.90 6.57 -13.36
CA ILE A 120 9.17 6.68 -11.91
C ILE A 120 8.21 7.64 -11.23
N ASN A 121 7.98 8.83 -11.80
CA ASN A 121 7.06 9.81 -11.22
C ASN A 121 5.63 9.26 -11.14
N ASN A 122 5.15 8.58 -12.18
CA ASN A 122 3.84 7.94 -12.16
C ASN A 122 3.75 6.80 -11.13
N LEU A 123 4.82 6.00 -10.97
CA LEU A 123 4.88 4.98 -9.92
C LEU A 123 4.80 5.60 -8.52
N ILE A 124 5.60 6.64 -8.25
CA ILE A 124 5.59 7.34 -6.96
C ILE A 124 4.19 7.89 -6.65
N ASN A 125 3.55 8.55 -7.64
CA ASN A 125 2.20 9.07 -7.49
C ASN A 125 1.20 7.96 -7.16
N ILE A 126 1.23 6.86 -7.91
CA ILE A 126 0.36 5.71 -7.70
C ILE A 126 0.52 5.11 -6.30
N PHE A 127 1.76 4.87 -5.86
CA PHE A 127 2.00 4.33 -4.51
C PHE A 127 1.59 5.33 -3.42
N SER A 128 1.78 6.63 -3.65
CA SER A 128 1.36 7.68 -2.71
C SER A 128 -0.15 7.76 -2.57
N GLU A 129 -0.90 7.67 -3.67
CA GLU A 129 -2.36 7.56 -3.67
C GLU A 129 -2.81 6.30 -2.91
N LEU A 130 -2.19 5.14 -3.19
CA LEU A 130 -2.50 3.89 -2.50
C LEU A 130 -2.29 4.00 -0.98
N ASN A 131 -1.17 4.57 -0.56
CA ASN A 131 -0.90 4.80 0.86
C ASN A 131 -1.96 5.70 1.51
N ALA A 132 -2.38 6.77 0.83
CA ALA A 132 -3.44 7.65 1.32
C ALA A 132 -4.80 6.94 1.41
N GLU A 133 -5.18 6.14 0.40
CA GLU A 133 -6.40 5.32 0.40
C GLU A 133 -6.40 4.32 1.59
N MET A 134 -5.25 3.69 1.87
CA MET A 134 -5.09 2.74 2.97
C MET A 134 -5.18 3.39 4.35
N GLN A 135 -4.69 4.63 4.50
CA GLN A 135 -4.81 5.39 5.74
C GLN A 135 -6.23 5.89 6.02
N GLN A 136 -7.02 6.17 4.98
CA GLN A 136 -8.42 6.56 5.16
C GLN A 136 -9.29 5.37 5.59
N ALA A 137 -9.05 4.18 5.04
CA ALA A 137 -9.79 2.97 5.39
C ALA A 137 -9.61 2.55 6.86
N THR A 138 -8.43 2.75 7.45
CA THR A 138 -8.18 2.44 8.87
C THR A 138 -8.90 3.40 9.82
N VAL A 139 -8.98 4.69 9.47
CA VAL A 139 -9.69 5.69 10.28
C VAL A 139 -11.21 5.44 10.27
N SER A 140 -11.80 5.17 9.11
CA SER A 140 -13.24 4.88 9.01
C SER A 140 -13.66 3.60 9.74
N THR A 141 -12.82 2.57 9.77
CA THR A 141 -13.09 1.33 10.51
C THR A 141 -13.03 1.52 12.02
N THR A 142 -12.16 2.41 12.51
CA THR A 142 -12.00 2.68 13.94
C THR A 142 -13.18 3.44 14.55
N LEU A 143 -13.86 4.29 13.76
CA LEU A 143 -14.98 5.11 14.24
C LEU A 143 -16.31 4.35 14.40
N VAL A 144 -16.42 3.09 13.96
CA VAL A 144 -17.67 2.31 13.98
C VAL A 144 -17.74 1.30 15.15
N VAL A 145 -16.70 1.17 15.98
CA VAL A 145 -16.61 0.12 17.04
C VAL A 145 -16.92 0.67 18.45
N THR A 146 -17.99 1.46 18.62
CA THR A 146 -18.56 1.73 19.95
C THR A 146 -20.07 1.95 19.88
N ALA A 147 -20.83 0.87 20.05
CA ALA A 147 -22.19 0.90 20.60
C ALA A 147 -22.47 -0.47 21.25
N PRO A 148 -22.58 -0.57 22.59
CA PRO A 148 -23.15 -1.75 23.24
C PRO A 148 -24.68 -1.71 23.12
N THR A 149 -25.25 -2.85 22.77
CA THR A 149 -26.69 -3.15 22.72
C THR A 149 -27.29 -3.28 24.12
N ASP A 150 -28.42 -2.60 24.30
CA ASP A 150 -29.65 -2.92 25.06
C ASP A 150 -29.55 -3.49 26.49
N ILE A 151 -30.03 -2.68 27.45
CA ILE A 151 -30.58 -3.14 28.73
C ILE A 151 -32.02 -2.61 28.81
N ASP A 152 -32.99 -3.53 28.74
CA ASP A 152 -34.37 -3.32 29.17
C ASP A 152 -34.43 -3.20 30.71
N ASN A 153 -35.12 -2.19 31.25
CA ASN A 153 -36.21 -2.46 32.20
C ASN A 153 -37.06 -1.23 32.57
N GLU A 154 -38.35 -1.50 32.77
CA GLU A 154 -39.46 -0.60 33.07
C GLU A 154 -39.35 0.24 34.35
N SER A 155 -40.10 1.35 34.34
CA SER A 155 -40.37 2.23 35.48
C SER A 155 -41.43 1.63 36.42
N THR A 156 -41.28 1.79 37.75
CA THR A 156 -42.37 2.17 38.68
C THR A 156 -41.85 2.48 40.09
N SER A 157 -42.67 3.17 40.87
CA SER A 157 -42.36 4.21 41.85
C SER A 157 -42.57 3.84 43.34
N ILE A 158 -41.77 4.48 44.21
CA ILE A 158 -42.03 5.04 45.57
C ILE A 158 -42.66 4.14 46.67
N VAL A 159 -42.04 4.04 47.86
CA VAL A 159 -42.57 4.44 49.21
C VAL A 159 -41.47 4.29 50.30
N GLN A 160 -41.42 5.29 51.19
CA GLN A 160 -40.58 5.42 52.41
C GLN A 160 -40.97 4.46 53.55
N ASN A 161 -39.99 4.05 54.39
CA ASN A 161 -40.07 4.17 55.86
C ASN A 161 -38.80 3.63 56.57
N SER A 162 -38.28 4.42 57.51
CA SER A 162 -37.48 3.99 58.67
C SER A 162 -38.40 4.00 59.92
N PRO A 163 -37.98 3.71 61.18
CA PRO A 163 -36.73 3.12 61.73
C PRO A 163 -36.97 2.04 62.84
N GLN A 164 -35.89 1.45 63.41
CA GLN A 164 -35.61 1.08 64.85
C GLN A 164 -34.60 -0.10 64.96
N LEU A 165 -33.43 0.06 65.62
CA LEU A 165 -33.03 -0.37 67.01
C LEU A 165 -33.24 -1.87 67.28
N SER A 166 -32.37 -2.71 67.87
CA SER A 166 -31.03 -2.67 68.50
C SER A 166 -30.53 -4.13 68.72
N ASP A 167 -29.36 -4.29 69.36
CA ASP A 167 -28.81 -5.49 70.07
C ASP A 167 -27.76 -6.32 69.30
N GLN A 168 -26.46 -6.11 69.55
CA GLN A 168 -25.61 -6.69 70.62
C GLN A 168 -25.39 -8.22 70.50
N ILE A 169 -24.12 -8.64 70.31
CA ILE A 169 -23.28 -9.39 71.27
C ILE A 169 -22.06 -9.98 70.52
N ASN A 170 -20.88 -9.53 70.95
CA ASN A 170 -19.58 -10.16 70.74
C ASN A 170 -19.58 -11.56 71.37
N ASN A 171 -18.99 -12.56 70.70
CA ASN A 171 -18.39 -13.68 71.43
C ASN A 171 -17.05 -14.08 70.82
N SER A 172 -16.03 -13.85 71.64
CA SER A 172 -14.69 -14.42 71.63
C SER A 172 -14.70 -15.95 71.64
N HIS A 173 -13.76 -16.57 70.93
CA HIS A 173 -13.07 -17.75 71.45
C HIS A 173 -11.65 -17.85 70.89
N GLU A 174 -10.70 -17.66 71.81
CA GLU A 174 -9.31 -18.12 71.79
C GLU A 174 -9.22 -19.65 72.01
N VAL A 175 -7.99 -20.19 71.96
CA VAL A 175 -7.50 -21.57 72.20
C VAL A 175 -7.17 -22.26 70.87
N THR A 176 -5.91 -22.54 70.49
CA THR A 176 -4.67 -22.83 71.24
C THR A 176 -3.45 -22.45 70.41
#